data_AF-A0A958ASG5-F1
#
_entry.id   AF-A0A958ASG5-F1
#
_cell.length_a   1.000
_cell.length_b   1.000
_cell.length_c   1.000
_cell.angle_alpha   90.00
_cell.angle_beta   90.00
_cell.angle_gamma   90.00
#
_symmetry.space_group_name_H-M   'P 1'
#
loop_
_entity.id
_entity.type
_entity.pdbx_description
1 polymer ?
#
loop_
_entity_poly.entity_id
_entity_poly.type
_entity_poly.pdbx_seq_one_letter_code
_entity_poly.pdbx_strand_id
1 'polypeptide(L)'
;FIECFELDEHLIAAAAEASGSPATISEAQLRQAIDRLSPEAQATWLLRLAQGNEPQLAIAFNRELLTLLDQPQAKPSARRTIDDLFAAAERIEEAVSAQHAAEAQAKHLKKMKALAAQEDKLWQEVIALIEQKKGNAYDQAVAHLKDLRDLARHQGQEAAFQSRLNGIYRDYVSLSALRRRLRSAKLDE
;
A
#
# COMPACT_ATOMS: atom_id res chain seq x y z
N PHE A 1 -8.94 -5.13 15.93
CA PHE A 1 -9.32 -4.09 16.91
C PHE A 1 -9.90 -2.86 16.21
N ILE A 2 -9.26 -2.35 15.15
CA ILE A 2 -9.76 -1.24 14.31
C ILE A 2 -11.06 -1.60 13.58
N GLU A 3 -11.14 -2.78 12.95
CA GLU A 3 -12.34 -3.27 12.25
C GLU A 3 -13.58 -3.47 13.14
N CYS A 4 -13.41 -3.57 14.46
CA CYS A 4 -14.52 -3.84 15.39
C CYS A 4 -15.23 -2.55 15.84
N PHE A 5 -14.61 -1.39 15.63
CA PHE A 5 -15.12 -0.08 16.07
C PHE A 5 -15.26 0.95 14.93
N GLU A 6 -15.07 0.54 13.67
CA GLU A 6 -15.09 1.44 12.49
C GLU A 6 -14.24 2.72 12.70
N LEU A 7 -13.14 2.58 13.43
CA LEU A 7 -12.27 3.71 13.72
C LEU A 7 -11.48 4.06 12.45
N ASP A 8 -11.56 5.31 12.05
CA ASP A 8 -10.79 5.86 10.94
C ASP A 8 -9.27 5.69 11.21
N GLU A 9 -8.61 4.95 10.33
CA GLU A 9 -7.18 4.63 10.43
C GLU A 9 -6.30 5.89 10.35
N HIS A 10 -6.70 6.88 9.55
CA HIS A 10 -6.01 8.16 9.44
C HIS A 10 -6.18 9.00 10.71
N LEU A 11 -7.32 8.87 11.38
CA LEU A 11 -7.56 9.50 12.68
C LEU A 11 -6.72 8.88 13.80
N ILE A 12 -6.51 7.56 13.77
CA ILE A 12 -5.59 6.87 14.68
C ILE A 12 -4.13 7.30 14.39
N ALA A 13 -3.74 7.37 13.12
CA ALA A 13 -2.39 7.81 12.73
C ALA A 13 -2.13 9.26 13.17
N ALA A 14 -3.07 10.17 12.91
CA ALA A 14 -3.02 11.55 13.37
C ALA A 14 -2.92 11.65 14.90
N ALA A 15 -3.69 10.83 15.63
CA ALA A 15 -3.61 10.75 17.09
C ALA A 15 -2.25 10.23 17.56
N ALA A 16 -1.67 9.24 16.89
CA ALA A 16 -0.37 8.65 17.23
C ALA A 16 0.79 9.63 17.00
N GLU A 17 0.81 10.33 15.86
CA GLU A 17 1.79 11.40 15.60
C GLU A 17 1.70 12.50 16.68
N ALA A 18 0.48 12.87 17.07
CA ALA A 18 0.24 13.91 18.06
C ALA A 18 0.54 13.48 19.50
N SER A 19 0.46 12.18 19.81
CA SER A 19 0.66 11.63 21.16
C SER A 19 2.12 11.54 21.58
N GLY A 20 3.05 11.72 20.63
CA GLY A 20 4.47 11.46 20.86
C GLY A 20 4.74 9.99 21.17
N SER A 21 6.00 9.57 21.11
CA SER A 21 6.35 8.20 21.48
C SER A 21 6.04 7.99 22.97
N PRO A 22 5.35 6.90 23.35
CA PRO A 22 5.25 6.55 24.76
C PRO A 22 6.67 6.47 25.31
N ALA A 23 6.93 7.20 26.39
CA ALA A 23 8.22 7.12 27.07
C ALA A 23 8.36 5.70 27.64
N THR A 24 8.94 4.80 26.85
CA THR A 24 9.26 3.44 27.29
C THR A 24 10.39 3.57 28.31
N ILE A 25 10.02 3.47 29.59
CA ILE A 25 10.98 3.49 30.69
C ILE A 25 11.83 2.23 30.58
N SER A 26 13.15 2.40 30.50
CA SER A 26 14.07 1.26 30.48
C SER A 26 14.15 0.60 31.86
N GLU A 27 14.44 -0.71 31.89
CA GLU A 27 14.61 -1.46 33.13
C GLU A 27 15.68 -0.84 34.05
N ALA A 28 16.75 -0.28 33.46
CA ALA A 28 17.81 0.41 34.18
C ALA A 28 17.31 1.67 34.92
N GLN A 29 16.40 2.43 34.31
CA GLN A 29 15.79 3.60 34.93
C GLN A 29 14.84 3.20 36.06
N LEU A 30 14.08 2.10 35.88
CA LEU A 30 13.24 1.56 36.95
C LEU A 30 14.06 1.12 38.16
N ARG A 31 15.17 0.38 37.94
CA ARG A 31 16.07 -0.03 39.03
C ARG A 31 16.63 1.18 39.79
N GLN A 32 17.10 2.20 39.07
CA GLN A 32 17.61 3.43 39.68
C GLN A 32 16.55 4.15 40.52
N ALA A 33 15.29 4.18 40.07
CA ALA A 33 14.20 4.80 40.82
C ALA A 33 13.85 4.00 42.09
N ILE A 34 13.85 2.68 41.99
CA ILE A 34 13.57 1.77 43.11
C ILE A 34 14.67 1.89 44.18
N ASP A 35 15.95 2.01 43.78
CA ASP A 35 17.07 2.18 44.71
C ASP A 35 17.03 3.54 45.46
N ARG A 36 16.34 4.53 44.90
CA ARG A 36 16.11 5.84 45.54
C ARG A 36 14.90 5.84 46.49
N LEU A 37 14.04 4.82 46.43
CA LEU A 37 12.91 4.69 47.35
C LEU A 37 13.41 4.38 48.77
N SER A 38 12.73 4.93 49.77
CA SER A 38 12.95 4.52 51.14
C SER A 38 12.48 3.07 51.37
N PRO A 39 13.12 2.31 52.28
CA PRO A 39 12.71 0.95 52.61
C PRO A 39 11.25 0.85 53.08
N GLU A 40 10.75 1.89 53.77
CA GLU A 40 9.35 1.99 54.21
C GLU A 40 8.36 2.14 53.05
N ALA A 41 8.73 2.92 52.02
CA ALA A 41 7.91 3.08 50.82
C ALA A 41 7.87 1.77 50.02
N GLN A 42 9.01 1.07 49.88
CA GLN A 42 9.05 -0.24 49.19
C GLN A 42 8.15 -1.27 49.89
N ALA A 43 8.21 -1.36 51.23
CA ALA A 43 7.38 -2.27 52.00
C ALA A 43 5.88 -1.95 51.83
N THR A 44 5.52 -0.67 51.80
CA THR A 44 4.13 -0.22 51.58
C THR A 44 3.61 -0.65 50.20
N TRP A 45 4.42 -0.50 49.15
CA TRP A 45 4.05 -0.91 47.79
C TRP A 45 3.95 -2.44 47.65
N LEU A 46 4.83 -3.20 48.29
CA LEU A 46 4.77 -4.66 48.33
C LEU A 46 3.53 -5.17 49.07
N LEU A 47 3.13 -4.51 50.17
CA LEU A 47 1.90 -4.84 50.89
C LEU A 47 0.66 -4.57 50.04
N ARG A 48 0.60 -3.44 49.34
CA ARG A 48 -0.50 -3.11 48.41
C ARG A 48 -0.59 -4.11 47.25
N LEU A 49 0.55 -4.58 46.75
CA LEU A 49 0.62 -5.62 45.72
C LEU A 49 0.08 -6.96 46.24
N ALA A 50 0.50 -7.36 47.44
CA ALA A 50 0.05 -8.61 48.06
C ALA A 50 -1.44 -8.62 48.40
N GLN A 51 -2.03 -7.46 48.69
CA GLN A 51 -3.46 -7.30 48.94
C GLN A 51 -4.32 -7.39 47.68
N GLY A 52 -3.77 -7.09 46.50
CA GLY A 52 -4.44 -7.26 45.20
C GLY A 52 -5.72 -6.44 45.00
N ASN A 53 -6.00 -5.47 45.87
CA ASN A 53 -7.27 -4.75 45.92
C ASN A 53 -7.35 -3.53 44.99
N GLU A 54 -6.26 -3.18 44.31
CA GLU A 54 -6.17 -1.98 43.48
C GLU A 54 -6.00 -2.32 41.99
N PRO A 55 -7.02 -2.10 41.15
CA PRO A 55 -6.82 -2.15 39.71
C PRO A 55 -5.84 -1.05 39.32
N GLN A 56 -4.88 -1.38 38.44
CA GLN A 56 -3.85 -0.46 37.93
C GLN A 56 -2.77 -0.02 38.93
N LEU A 57 -2.53 -0.76 40.02
CA LEU A 57 -1.43 -0.51 40.97
C LEU A 57 -0.07 -0.28 40.27
N ALA A 58 0.21 -1.04 39.20
CA ALA A 58 1.43 -0.91 38.41
C ALA A 58 1.57 0.48 37.73
N ILE A 59 0.47 1.10 37.31
CA ILE A 59 0.48 2.43 36.68
C ILE A 59 0.77 3.50 37.74
N ALA A 60 0.14 3.39 38.91
CA ALA A 60 0.37 4.31 40.02
C ALA A 60 1.82 4.24 40.53
N PHE A 61 2.36 3.03 40.68
CA PHE A 61 3.74 2.82 41.10
C PHE A 61 4.75 3.39 40.09
N ASN A 62 4.57 3.10 38.80
CA ASN A 62 5.44 3.65 37.74
C ASN A 62 5.39 5.19 37.69
N ARG A 63 4.25 5.82 37.97
CA ARG A 63 4.13 7.28 38.08
C ARG A 63 4.95 7.86 39.24
N GLU A 64 4.93 7.20 40.40
CA GLU A 64 5.74 7.62 41.54
C GLU A 64 7.23 7.49 41.25
N LEU A 65 7.66 6.35 40.66
CA LEU A 65 9.04 6.12 40.24
C LEU A 65 9.53 7.17 39.23
N LEU A 66 8.69 7.53 38.25
CA LEU A 66 9.01 8.58 37.27
C LEU A 66 9.19 9.95 37.91
N THR A 67 8.39 10.26 38.94
CA THR A 67 8.47 11.53 39.67
C THR A 67 9.80 11.65 40.44
N LEU A 68 10.35 10.54 40.93
CA LEU A 68 11.65 10.48 41.62
C LEU A 68 12.87 10.55 40.69
N LEU A 69 12.67 10.33 39.39
CA LEU A 69 13.71 10.46 38.37
C LEU A 69 13.76 11.86 37.74
N ASP A 70 12.95 12.81 38.22
CA ASP A 70 12.73 14.13 37.60
C ASP A 70 12.43 14.03 36.09
N GLN A 71 11.91 12.88 35.64
CA GLN A 71 11.53 12.75 34.25
C GLN A 71 10.30 13.61 34.02
N PRO A 72 10.31 14.48 32.99
CA PRO A 72 9.13 15.24 32.65
C PRO A 72 8.03 14.24 32.28
N GLN A 73 7.03 14.10 33.16
CA GLN A 73 5.77 13.53 32.72
C GLN A 73 5.36 14.31 31.48
N ALA A 74 5.08 13.60 30.38
CA ALA A 74 4.68 14.21 29.13
C ALA A 74 3.60 15.24 29.46
N LYS A 75 3.98 16.53 29.43
CA LYS A 75 3.05 17.61 29.74
C LYS A 75 1.89 17.42 28.78
N PRO A 76 0.64 17.47 29.24
CA PRO A 76 -0.48 17.50 28.32
C PRO A 76 -0.25 18.73 27.44
N SER A 77 0.24 18.49 26.23
CA SER A 77 0.43 19.53 25.24
C SER A 77 -0.92 20.21 25.04
N ALA A 78 -0.90 21.54 25.05
CA ALA A 78 -2.06 22.44 25.00
C ALA A 78 -3.29 21.76 24.41
N ARG A 79 -4.35 21.64 25.23
CA ARG A 79 -5.63 20.99 24.94
C ARG A 79 -6.03 21.21 23.47
N ARG A 80 -5.71 20.22 22.62
CA ARG A 80 -5.89 20.32 21.17
C ARG A 80 -7.35 20.06 20.85
N THR A 81 -7.88 20.80 19.88
CA THR A 81 -9.29 20.70 19.51
C THR A 81 -9.46 19.47 18.62
N ILE A 82 -10.63 18.83 18.69
CA ILE A 82 -10.97 17.71 17.81
C ILE A 82 -10.78 18.09 16.33
N ASP A 83 -11.00 19.36 15.99
CA ASP A 83 -10.77 19.93 14.66
C ASP A 83 -9.32 19.79 14.16
N ASP A 84 -8.32 19.95 15.04
CA ASP A 84 -6.91 19.82 14.66
C ASP A 84 -6.56 18.38 14.28
N LEU A 85 -7.24 17.41 14.90
CA LEU A 85 -7.06 15.99 14.65
C LEU A 85 -7.68 15.60 13.31
N PHE A 86 -8.89 16.10 13.00
CA PHE A 86 -9.52 15.88 11.69
C PHE A 86 -8.71 16.52 10.56
N ALA A 87 -8.22 17.75 10.75
CA ALA A 87 -7.37 18.40 9.76
C ALA A 87 -6.01 17.69 9.58
N ALA A 88 -5.53 16.96 10.58
CA ALA A 88 -4.35 16.10 10.44
C ALA A 88 -4.68 14.79 9.71
N ALA A 89 -5.81 14.17 10.02
CA ALA A 89 -6.27 12.95 9.34
C ALA A 89 -6.50 13.19 7.84
N GLU A 90 -7.15 14.29 7.47
CA GLU A 90 -7.39 14.67 6.07
C GLU A 90 -6.08 14.84 5.29
N ARG A 91 -5.07 15.49 5.88
CA ARG A 91 -3.74 15.62 5.26
C ARG A 91 -3.05 14.28 5.06
N ILE A 92 -3.21 13.34 5.99
CA ILE A 92 -2.66 11.99 5.87
C ILE A 92 -3.38 11.23 4.75
N GLU A 93 -4.71 11.31 4.69
CA GLU A 93 -5.52 10.69 3.65
C GLU A 93 -5.14 11.21 2.26
N GLU A 94 -5.03 12.53 2.10
CA GLU A 94 -4.59 13.17 0.85
C GLU A 94 -3.20 12.69 0.41
N ALA A 95 -2.25 12.62 1.35
CA ALA A 95 -0.89 12.17 1.07
C ALA A 95 -0.85 10.70 0.64
N VAL A 96 -1.60 9.84 1.32
CA VAL A 96 -1.72 8.40 1.01
C VAL A 96 -2.40 8.20 -0.35
N SER A 97 -3.48 8.92 -0.62
CA SER A 97 -4.18 8.91 -1.91
C SER A 97 -3.26 9.36 -3.05
N ALA A 98 -2.52 10.46 -2.86
CA ALA A 98 -1.54 10.94 -3.84
C ALA A 98 -0.42 9.92 -4.09
N GLN A 99 0.07 9.26 -3.04
CA GLN A 99 1.06 8.20 -3.16
C GLN A 99 0.52 7.00 -3.95
N HIS A 100 -0.69 6.53 -3.64
CA HIS A 100 -1.31 5.42 -4.37
C HIS A 100 -1.55 5.77 -5.84
N ALA A 101 -1.98 7.00 -6.14
CA ALA A 101 -2.12 7.48 -7.51
C ALA A 101 -0.78 7.48 -8.24
N ALA A 102 0.30 7.98 -7.61
CA ALA A 102 1.64 7.97 -8.18
C ALA A 102 2.17 6.55 -8.42
N GLU A 103 1.94 5.62 -7.49
CA GLU A 103 2.32 4.22 -7.64
C GLU A 103 1.53 3.52 -8.75
N ALA A 104 0.23 3.78 -8.86
CA ALA A 104 -0.61 3.25 -9.93
C ALA A 104 -0.14 3.75 -11.30
N GLN A 105 0.15 5.05 -11.41
CA GLN A 105 0.73 5.64 -12.63
C GLN A 105 2.11 5.03 -12.94
N ALA A 106 2.98 4.86 -11.95
CA ALA A 106 4.29 4.26 -12.14
C ALA A 106 4.20 2.79 -12.59
N LYS A 107 3.27 2.01 -12.02
CA LYS A 107 2.98 0.62 -12.44
C LYS A 107 2.45 0.59 -13.87
N HIS A 108 1.51 1.47 -14.21
CA HIS A 108 0.98 1.58 -15.57
C HIS A 108 2.09 1.91 -16.57
N LEU A 109 2.92 2.91 -16.28
CA LEU A 109 4.02 3.32 -17.14
C LEU A 109 5.07 2.22 -17.29
N LYS A 110 5.40 1.49 -16.22
CA LYS A 110 6.30 0.32 -16.28
C LYS A 110 5.72 -0.78 -17.16
N LYS A 111 4.43 -1.10 -17.03
CA LYS A 111 3.75 -2.10 -17.87
C LYS A 111 3.80 -1.69 -19.35
N MET A 112 3.47 -0.44 -19.65
CA MET A 112 3.51 0.09 -21.02
C MET A 112 4.94 0.10 -21.60
N LYS A 113 5.95 0.48 -20.81
CA LYS A 113 7.37 0.41 -21.23
C LYS A 113 7.85 -1.02 -21.49
N ALA A 114 7.43 -1.98 -20.65
CA ALA A 114 7.78 -3.38 -20.83
C ALA A 114 7.13 -3.95 -22.11
N LEU A 115 5.87 -3.60 -22.37
CA LEU A 115 5.19 -3.95 -23.62
C LEU A 115 5.88 -3.31 -24.83
N ALA A 116 6.28 -2.04 -24.74
CA ALA A 116 7.02 -1.35 -25.81
C ALA A 116 8.36 -2.04 -26.13
N ALA A 117 9.12 -2.43 -25.11
CA ALA A 117 10.40 -3.12 -25.30
C ALA A 117 10.24 -4.51 -25.93
N GLN A 118 9.06 -5.12 -25.80
CA GLN A 118 8.76 -6.45 -26.32
C GLN A 118 7.87 -6.41 -27.57
N GLU A 119 7.54 -5.22 -28.08
CA GLU A 119 6.59 -5.06 -29.19
C GLU A 119 6.99 -5.91 -30.40
N ASP A 120 8.22 -5.76 -30.89
CA ASP A 120 8.69 -6.52 -32.05
C ASP A 120 8.72 -8.04 -31.80
N LYS A 121 8.99 -8.46 -30.55
CA LYS A 121 8.95 -9.86 -30.16
C LYS A 121 7.51 -10.40 -30.13
N LEU A 122 6.57 -9.63 -29.60
CA LEU A 122 5.13 -9.94 -29.59
C LEU A 122 4.61 -10.08 -31.03
N TRP A 123 5.04 -9.22 -31.95
CA TRP A 123 4.72 -9.36 -33.37
C TRP A 123 5.25 -10.67 -33.97
N GLN A 124 6.50 -11.05 -33.67
CA GLN A 124 7.06 -12.34 -34.11
C GLN A 124 6.32 -13.54 -33.51
N GLU A 125 5.95 -13.47 -32.22
CA GLU A 125 5.16 -14.50 -31.54
C GLU A 125 3.77 -14.65 -32.16
N VAL A 126 3.11 -13.55 -32.52
CA VAL A 126 1.83 -13.55 -33.26
C VAL A 126 1.97 -14.31 -34.58
N ILE A 127 3.00 -14.02 -35.37
CA ILE A 127 3.26 -14.72 -36.64
C ILE A 127 3.49 -16.22 -36.40
N ALA A 128 4.35 -16.57 -35.44
CA ALA A 128 4.63 -17.97 -35.10
C ALA A 128 3.39 -18.73 -34.61
N LEU A 129 2.51 -18.08 -33.83
CA LEU A 129 1.24 -18.66 -33.38
C LEU A 129 0.25 -18.86 -34.54
N ILE A 130 0.23 -17.93 -35.50
CA ILE A 130 -0.58 -18.06 -36.72
C ILE A 130 -0.09 -19.24 -37.58
N GLU A 131 1.22 -19.41 -37.72
CA GLU A 131 1.84 -20.48 -38.51
C GLU A 131 1.59 -21.88 -37.93
N GLN A 132 1.40 -22.00 -36.62
CA GLN A 132 1.04 -23.27 -35.98
C GLN A 132 -0.32 -23.83 -36.45
N LYS A 133 -1.18 -22.99 -37.05
CA LYS A 133 -2.49 -23.36 -37.61
C LYS A 133 -3.44 -24.07 -36.61
N LYS A 134 -3.29 -23.80 -35.31
CA LYS A 134 -4.11 -24.38 -34.24
C LYS A 134 -5.13 -23.36 -33.72
N GLY A 135 -6.31 -23.84 -33.34
CA GLY A 135 -7.38 -23.00 -32.78
C GLY A 135 -6.94 -22.17 -31.56
N ASN A 136 -6.34 -22.83 -30.56
CA ASN A 136 -5.83 -22.17 -29.35
C ASN A 136 -4.71 -21.16 -29.67
N ALA A 137 -3.83 -21.48 -30.64
CA ALA A 137 -2.77 -20.57 -31.05
C ALA A 137 -3.31 -19.28 -31.67
N TYR A 138 -4.43 -19.35 -32.42
CA TYR A 138 -5.10 -18.14 -32.90
C TYR A 138 -5.73 -17.32 -31.77
N ASP A 139 -6.28 -17.96 -30.74
CA ASP A 139 -6.86 -17.25 -29.60
C ASP A 139 -5.75 -16.50 -28.81
N GLN A 140 -4.58 -17.11 -28.67
CA GLN A 140 -3.38 -16.47 -28.09
C GLN A 140 -2.85 -15.33 -28.95
N ALA A 141 -2.76 -15.53 -30.28
CA ALA A 141 -2.33 -14.48 -31.21
C ALA A 141 -3.26 -13.25 -31.13
N VAL A 142 -4.57 -13.45 -31.00
CA VAL A 142 -5.54 -12.36 -30.81
C VAL A 142 -5.35 -11.65 -29.48
N ALA A 143 -5.00 -12.36 -28.40
CA ALA A 143 -4.71 -11.74 -27.11
C ALA A 143 -3.50 -10.79 -27.21
N HIS A 144 -2.40 -11.26 -27.82
CA HIS A 144 -1.22 -10.43 -28.05
C HIS A 144 -1.50 -9.21 -28.95
N LEU A 145 -2.33 -9.37 -29.98
CA LEU A 145 -2.74 -8.25 -30.84
C LEU A 145 -3.58 -7.19 -30.10
N LYS A 146 -4.38 -7.59 -29.09
CA LYS A 146 -5.09 -6.62 -28.25
C LYS A 146 -4.12 -5.83 -27.37
N ASP A 147 -3.16 -6.50 -26.74
CA ASP A 147 -2.13 -5.83 -25.93
C ASP A 147 -1.30 -4.84 -26.77
N LEU A 148 -0.94 -5.24 -28.00
CA LEU A 148 -0.25 -4.38 -28.97
C LEU A 148 -1.09 -3.18 -29.43
N ARG A 149 -2.40 -3.37 -29.63
CA ARG A 149 -3.32 -2.26 -29.94
C ARG A 149 -3.39 -1.27 -28.79
N ASP A 150 -3.53 -1.76 -27.57
CA ASP A 150 -3.63 -0.90 -26.37
C ASP A 150 -2.31 -0.13 -26.14
N LEU A 151 -1.17 -0.76 -26.41
CA LEU A 151 0.13 -0.09 -26.45
C LEU A 151 0.18 1.00 -27.53
N ALA A 152 -0.27 0.71 -28.75
CA ALA A 152 -0.27 1.66 -29.86
C ALA A 152 -1.17 2.87 -29.57
N ARG A 153 -2.33 2.66 -28.93
CA ARG A 153 -3.21 3.73 -28.44
C ARG A 153 -2.51 4.62 -27.42
N HIS A 154 -1.83 4.00 -26.45
CA HIS A 154 -1.07 4.73 -25.42
C HIS A 154 0.08 5.56 -26.03
N GLN A 155 0.70 5.09 -27.12
CA GLN A 155 1.81 5.79 -27.79
C GLN A 155 1.37 6.72 -28.93
N GLY A 156 0.08 6.75 -29.30
CA GLY A 156 -0.40 7.47 -30.47
C GLY A 156 0.08 6.89 -31.81
N GLN A 157 0.43 5.59 -31.84
CA GLN A 157 0.97 4.88 -33.01
C GLN A 157 -0.04 3.92 -33.65
N GLU A 158 -1.34 4.20 -33.50
CA GLU A 158 -2.43 3.36 -34.01
C GLU A 158 -2.32 3.11 -35.53
N ALA A 159 -1.86 4.11 -36.29
CA ALA A 159 -1.66 3.99 -37.73
C ALA A 159 -0.57 2.95 -38.08
N ALA A 160 0.53 2.91 -37.31
CA ALA A 160 1.60 1.93 -37.51
C ALA A 160 1.13 0.51 -37.16
N PHE A 161 0.37 0.38 -36.07
CA PHE A 161 -0.28 -0.88 -35.68
C PHE A 161 -1.21 -1.38 -36.79
N GLN A 162 -2.10 -0.52 -37.30
CA GLN A 162 -3.03 -0.90 -38.37
C GLN A 162 -2.30 -1.28 -39.67
N SER A 163 -1.20 -0.60 -40.01
CA SER A 163 -0.37 -0.98 -41.15
C SER A 163 0.22 -2.38 -41.01
N ARG A 164 0.74 -2.74 -39.82
CA ARG A 164 1.27 -4.08 -39.54
C ARG A 164 0.15 -5.14 -39.55
N LEU A 165 -1.00 -4.84 -38.94
CA LEU A 165 -2.16 -5.74 -38.94
C LEU A 165 -2.69 -6.01 -40.35
N ASN A 166 -2.74 -4.98 -41.20
CA ASN A 166 -3.12 -5.13 -42.62
C ASN A 166 -2.14 -6.01 -43.42
N GLY A 167 -0.86 -6.03 -43.05
CA GLY A 167 0.12 -6.98 -43.58
C GLY A 167 -0.27 -8.43 -43.26
N ILE A 168 -0.58 -8.72 -41.99
CA ILE A 168 -1.05 -10.04 -41.55
C ILE A 168 -2.34 -10.44 -42.30
N TYR A 169 -3.27 -9.49 -42.49
CA TYR A 169 -4.49 -9.76 -43.26
C TYR A 169 -4.22 -10.17 -44.70
N ARG A 170 -3.20 -9.58 -45.33
CA ARG A 170 -2.80 -9.86 -46.72
C ARG A 170 -2.06 -11.18 -46.85
N ASP A 171 -1.16 -11.47 -45.92
CA ASP A 171 -0.33 -12.68 -45.96
C ASP A 171 -1.15 -13.92 -45.55
N TYR A 172 -2.13 -13.72 -44.67
CA TYR A 172 -3.02 -14.77 -44.16
C TYR A 172 -4.49 -14.54 -44.54
N VAL A 173 -4.72 -14.09 -45.78
CA VAL A 173 -5.93 -14.48 -46.58
C VAL A 173 -5.97 -16.03 -46.59
N SER A 174 -6.86 -16.78 -47.20
CA SER A 174 -6.95 -18.27 -47.02
C SER A 174 -7.29 -18.79 -45.59
N LEU A 175 -6.74 -18.25 -44.49
CA LEU A 175 -7.04 -18.68 -43.11
C LEU A 175 -8.36 -18.06 -42.60
N SER A 176 -9.49 -18.66 -43.01
CA SER A 176 -10.84 -18.19 -42.66
C SER A 176 -11.12 -18.17 -41.15
N ALA A 177 -10.58 -19.14 -40.40
CA ALA A 177 -10.75 -19.25 -38.95
C ALA A 177 -10.05 -18.12 -38.18
N LEU A 178 -8.86 -17.70 -38.63
CA LEU A 178 -8.12 -16.57 -38.06
C LEU A 178 -8.88 -15.26 -38.31
N ARG A 179 -9.33 -15.04 -39.56
CA ARG A 179 -10.11 -13.83 -39.92
C ARG A 179 -11.42 -13.70 -39.15
N ARG A 180 -12.10 -14.82 -38.85
CA ARG A 180 -13.29 -14.80 -38.00
C ARG A 180 -12.97 -14.32 -36.59
N ARG A 181 -11.84 -14.78 -36.02
CA ARG A 181 -11.40 -14.43 -34.67
C ARG A 181 -10.93 -12.98 -34.56
N LEU A 182 -10.14 -12.50 -35.51
CA LEU A 182 -9.69 -11.09 -35.55
C LEU A 182 -10.88 -10.12 -35.66
N ARG A 183 -11.86 -10.43 -36.54
CA ARG A 183 -13.13 -9.68 -36.61
C ARG A 183 -13.92 -9.72 -35.31
N SER A 184 -14.03 -10.88 -34.67
CA SER A 184 -14.72 -11.00 -33.39
C SER A 184 -14.03 -10.22 -32.26
N ALA A 185 -12.73 -9.98 -32.38
CA ALA A 185 -11.94 -9.21 -31.43
C ALA A 185 -12.02 -7.68 -31.65
N LYS A 186 -12.78 -7.22 -32.65
CA LYS A 186 -12.89 -5.81 -33.06
C LYS A 186 -11.53 -5.15 -33.26
N LEU A 187 -10.64 -5.84 -33.96
CA LEU A 187 -9.33 -5.29 -34.35
C LEU A 187 -9.37 -4.55 -35.71
N ASP A 188 -10.53 -4.59 -36.39
CA ASP A 188 -10.75 -4.04 -37.75
C ASP A 188 -11.39 -2.63 -37.78
N GLU A 189 -11.52 -1.95 -36.63
CA GLU A 189 -12.02 -0.56 -36.58
C GLU A 189 -10.88 0.46 -36.63
#